data_AF-A0A0R0HZY4-F1
#
_entry.id   AF-A0A0R0HZY4-F1
#
_cell.length_a   1.000
_cell.length_b   1.000
_cell.length_c   1.000
_cell.angle_alpha   90.00
_cell.angle_beta   90.00
_cell.angle_gamma   90.00
#
_symmetry.space_group_name_H-M   'P 1'
#
loop_
_entity.id
_entity.type
_entity.pdbx_description
1 polymer ?
#
loop_
_entity_poly.entity_id
_entity_poly.type
_entity_poly.pdbx_seq_one_letter_code
_entity_poly.pdbx_strand_id
1 'polypeptide(L)'
;MDSPSSSSSSSEFASIGTTGQSAARSGGGEGVTAEQSRRWHDVFWLGIFLIHLIGMGFLMGVLGLNRFERENRLNIDKYTSRFSENESGLTETYWPLYAAAGGVGTFLGWSWLLLLGFQATQMMKVSVHILTTYLAVISVLCFWAGQIFWGVAFAIGASIQFLYVISVIDRLPFTMLVLQKAVKMVWNIPEVMRVAYAFMFVVLLWMALWSFGAAGVVASSMGDGGRWWLLVVLSVSLFWTGAVLCNTVHVVVSGMVFLVLFHGGRDAASIPANSLMKSLQYALTTSFGSICYGSLFTAAIRTLRWEIRGFRSKIGNNECLLCLVDFLFHLVETLVRFFNKYAYVQLEMHGSYFSQLGLKHLWRMIVLVLFF
;
A
#
# COMPACT_ATOMS: atom_id res chain seq x y z
N MET A 1 48.50 -55.12 36.87
CA MET A 1 49.07 -55.16 35.51
C MET A 1 47.90 -55.34 34.55
N ASP A 2 47.69 -54.26 33.80
CA ASP A 2 47.16 -54.17 32.44
C ASP A 2 45.71 -54.58 32.11
N SER A 3 45.01 -53.54 31.64
CA SER A 3 43.78 -53.52 30.87
C SER A 3 43.93 -54.24 29.51
N PRO A 4 42.85 -54.46 28.73
CA PRO A 4 42.37 -53.35 27.88
C PRO A 4 40.86 -53.28 27.65
N SER A 5 40.41 -52.09 27.25
CA SER A 5 39.40 -51.78 26.21
C SER A 5 38.35 -50.75 26.65
N SER A 6 38.39 -49.57 26.03
CA SER A 6 37.34 -49.06 25.15
C SER A 6 37.50 -47.56 24.89
N SER A 7 37.09 -47.20 23.68
CA SER A 7 37.24 -45.95 22.94
C SER A 7 36.49 -44.75 23.52
N SER A 8 37.12 -43.57 23.48
CA SER A 8 36.40 -42.31 23.24
C SER A 8 37.28 -41.37 22.39
N SER A 9 36.72 -40.95 21.27
CA SER A 9 37.28 -40.00 20.30
C SER A 9 37.27 -38.59 20.87
N SER A 10 38.44 -37.96 20.90
CA SER A 10 38.70 -36.60 21.36
C SER A 10 38.27 -35.53 20.35
N SER A 11 37.49 -34.57 20.85
CA SER A 11 37.57 -33.12 20.62
C SER A 11 38.28 -32.60 19.35
N GLU A 12 37.50 -32.14 18.37
CA GLU A 12 37.88 -31.08 17.44
C GLU A 12 37.09 -29.80 17.77
N PHE A 13 37.70 -28.92 18.58
CA PHE A 13 37.30 -27.51 18.61
C PHE A 13 38.54 -26.67 18.89
N ALA A 14 39.32 -26.40 17.85
CA ALA A 14 40.35 -25.38 17.88
C ALA A 14 40.59 -24.81 16.48
N SER A 15 40.63 -23.48 16.41
CA SER A 15 41.23 -22.64 15.36
C SER A 15 40.48 -22.48 14.02
N ILE A 16 39.51 -21.56 13.99
CA ILE A 16 39.28 -20.73 12.78
C ILE A 16 39.96 -19.39 13.04
N GLY A 17 41.28 -19.39 12.83
CA GLY A 17 42.10 -18.19 12.76
C GLY A 17 42.25 -17.78 11.29
N THR A 18 41.95 -16.50 11.02
CA THR A 18 42.63 -15.67 10.02
C THR A 18 42.88 -16.29 8.64
N THR A 19 41.87 -16.26 7.77
CA THR A 19 42.10 -16.30 6.31
C THR A 19 41.01 -15.50 5.62
N GLY A 20 41.36 -14.28 5.17
CA GLY A 20 40.43 -13.45 4.40
C GLY A 20 40.67 -11.94 4.41
N GLN A 21 41.86 -11.45 4.78
CA GLN A 21 42.15 -10.00 4.76
C GLN A 21 42.79 -9.50 3.46
N SER A 22 42.87 -10.32 2.41
CA SER A 22 43.58 -9.96 1.16
C SER A 22 42.70 -9.73 -0.07
N ALA A 23 41.36 -9.74 0.06
CA ALA A 23 40.44 -9.55 -1.08
C ALA A 23 39.84 -8.12 -1.18
N ALA A 24 40.41 -7.14 -0.48
CA ALA A 24 39.81 -5.80 -0.33
C ALA A 24 40.33 -4.72 -1.31
N ARG A 25 40.86 -5.07 -2.49
CA ARG A 25 41.53 -4.05 -3.34
C ARG A 25 41.17 -3.97 -4.82
N SER A 26 40.14 -4.67 -5.32
CA SER A 26 39.72 -4.53 -6.74
C SER A 26 38.24 -4.21 -6.98
N GLY A 27 37.42 -3.96 -5.96
CA GLY A 27 35.97 -3.72 -6.11
C GLY A 27 35.49 -2.26 -6.08
N GLY A 28 36.39 -1.27 -6.03
CA GLY A 28 36.03 0.13 -5.70
C GLY A 28 35.31 0.95 -6.79
N GLY A 29 35.37 0.54 -8.06
CA GLY A 29 34.87 1.36 -9.18
C GLY A 29 33.41 1.15 -9.57
N GLU A 30 32.92 -0.10 -9.53
CA GLU A 30 31.55 -0.44 -9.95
C GLU A 30 30.51 -0.19 -8.85
N GLY A 31 30.91 -0.26 -7.57
CA GLY A 31 30.02 0.04 -6.45
C GLY A 31 29.64 1.51 -6.37
N VAL A 32 30.62 2.41 -6.55
CA VAL A 32 30.43 3.86 -6.48
C VAL A 32 29.59 4.38 -7.64
N THR A 33 29.80 3.84 -8.85
CA THR A 33 29.04 4.24 -10.05
C THR A 33 27.57 3.79 -9.99
N ALA A 34 27.29 2.59 -9.49
CA ALA A 34 25.93 2.10 -9.29
C ALA A 34 25.19 2.84 -8.16
N GLU A 35 25.88 3.13 -7.04
CA GLU A 35 25.33 3.89 -5.92
C GLU A 35 25.04 5.35 -6.33
N GLN A 36 25.92 5.95 -7.11
CA GLN A 36 25.76 7.30 -7.64
C GLN A 36 24.64 7.38 -8.69
N SER A 37 24.53 6.41 -9.60
CA SER A 37 23.42 6.32 -10.56
C SER A 37 22.07 6.17 -9.86
N ARG A 38 22.00 5.36 -8.78
CA ARG A 38 20.78 5.20 -7.98
C ARG A 38 20.37 6.52 -7.32
N ARG A 39 21.34 7.22 -6.72
CA ARG A 39 21.11 8.53 -6.07
C ARG A 39 20.53 9.56 -7.03
N TRP A 40 21.02 9.63 -8.28
CA TRP A 40 20.47 10.55 -9.28
C TRP A 40 19.05 10.19 -9.72
N HIS A 41 18.78 8.90 -9.90
CA HIS A 41 17.43 8.42 -10.22
C HIS A 41 16.44 8.72 -9.09
N ASP A 42 16.84 8.52 -7.84
CA ASP A 42 16.00 8.83 -6.67
C ASP A 42 15.71 10.33 -6.55
N VAL A 43 16.71 11.18 -6.75
CA VAL A 43 16.52 12.65 -6.72
C VAL A 43 15.60 13.11 -7.84
N PHE A 44 15.70 12.50 -9.04
CA PHE A 44 14.84 12.83 -10.17
C PHE A 44 13.35 12.54 -9.87
N TRP A 45 13.03 11.33 -9.42
CA TRP A 45 11.64 10.95 -9.12
C TRP A 45 11.07 11.69 -7.91
N LEU A 46 11.90 11.96 -6.90
CA LEU A 46 11.54 12.85 -5.80
C LEU A 46 11.18 14.25 -6.32
N GLY A 47 12.00 14.81 -7.21
CA GLY A 47 11.77 16.12 -7.82
C GLY A 47 10.43 16.19 -8.55
N ILE A 48 10.12 15.19 -9.39
CA ILE A 48 8.83 15.12 -10.10
C ILE A 48 7.67 15.07 -9.10
N PHE A 49 7.78 14.23 -8.06
CA PHE A 49 6.71 14.11 -7.08
C PHE A 49 6.49 15.40 -6.28
N LEU A 50 7.57 16.13 -5.93
CA LEU A 50 7.46 17.41 -5.24
C LEU A 50 6.82 18.49 -6.14
N ILE A 51 7.25 18.58 -7.41
CA ILE A 51 6.65 19.49 -8.39
C ILE A 51 5.17 19.17 -8.56
N HIS A 52 4.81 17.88 -8.63
CA HIS A 52 3.43 17.44 -8.67
C HIS A 52 2.64 17.89 -7.43
N LEU A 53 3.17 17.68 -6.23
CA LEU A 53 2.47 17.96 -4.98
C LEU A 53 2.24 19.47 -4.81
N ILE A 54 3.23 20.30 -5.15
CA ILE A 54 3.12 21.76 -5.13
C ILE A 54 2.19 22.25 -6.23
N GLY A 55 2.41 21.81 -7.48
CA GLY A 55 1.64 22.26 -8.64
C GLY A 55 0.18 21.87 -8.56
N MET A 56 -0.12 20.61 -8.22
CA MET A 56 -1.49 20.13 -8.03
C MET A 56 -2.12 20.73 -6.79
N GLY A 57 -1.39 20.84 -5.68
CA GLY A 57 -1.90 21.48 -4.47
C GLY A 57 -2.28 22.94 -4.70
N PHE A 58 -1.44 23.70 -5.41
CA PHE A 58 -1.74 25.07 -5.82
C PHE A 58 -2.95 25.12 -6.76
N LEU A 59 -2.99 24.26 -7.79
CA LEU A 59 -4.11 24.17 -8.72
C LEU A 59 -5.44 23.88 -7.99
N MET A 60 -5.45 22.91 -7.09
CA MET A 60 -6.62 22.56 -6.27
C MET A 60 -7.04 23.70 -5.35
N GLY A 61 -6.07 24.41 -4.76
CA GLY A 61 -6.31 25.61 -3.96
C GLY A 61 -6.97 26.72 -4.79
N VAL A 62 -6.42 27.06 -5.95
CA VAL A 62 -6.97 28.09 -6.84
C VAL A 62 -8.36 27.69 -7.35
N LEU A 63 -8.53 26.45 -7.83
CA LEU A 63 -9.81 25.96 -8.34
C LEU A 63 -10.89 25.94 -7.26
N GLY A 64 -10.53 25.54 -6.04
CA GLY A 64 -11.46 25.56 -4.93
C GLY A 64 -11.75 26.96 -4.40
N LEU A 65 -10.80 27.89 -4.39
CA LEU A 65 -11.04 29.29 -4.00
C LEU A 65 -11.90 30.05 -5.04
N ASN A 66 -11.65 29.85 -6.33
CA ASN A 66 -12.44 30.43 -7.42
C ASN A 66 -13.94 30.01 -7.35
N ARG A 67 -14.26 28.92 -6.66
CA ARG A 67 -15.64 28.53 -6.36
C ARG A 67 -16.30 29.42 -5.31
N PHE A 68 -15.57 29.88 -4.28
CA PHE A 68 -16.13 30.75 -3.24
C PHE A 68 -16.28 32.21 -3.71
N GLU A 69 -15.50 32.63 -4.70
CA GLU A 69 -15.56 33.98 -5.26
C GLU A 69 -16.71 34.19 -6.27
N ARG A 70 -17.26 33.10 -6.83
CA ARG A 70 -18.42 33.16 -7.75
C ARG A 70 -19.68 32.59 -7.09
N GLU A 71 -20.62 33.46 -6.77
CA GLU A 71 -21.95 33.07 -6.29
C GLU A 71 -22.64 32.10 -7.28
N ASN A 72 -23.06 30.95 -6.72
CA ASN A 72 -24.17 30.08 -7.13
C ASN A 72 -24.46 29.95 -8.64
N ARG A 73 -23.90 28.92 -9.29
CA ARG A 73 -24.35 28.46 -10.62
C ARG A 73 -24.59 26.95 -10.74
N LEU A 74 -24.58 26.22 -9.63
CA LEU A 74 -24.68 24.77 -9.64
C LEU A 74 -26.14 24.31 -9.67
N ASN A 75 -26.72 24.20 -10.89
CA ASN A 75 -27.87 23.32 -11.19
C ASN A 75 -27.39 21.85 -11.15
N ILE A 76 -27.06 21.34 -9.96
CA ILE A 76 -26.62 19.94 -9.74
C ILE A 76 -27.74 18.94 -10.10
N ASP A 77 -28.98 19.41 -10.16
CA ASP A 77 -30.19 18.66 -10.50
C ASP A 77 -30.07 17.89 -11.82
N LYS A 78 -29.27 18.39 -12.77
CA LYS A 78 -29.10 17.78 -14.09
C LYS A 78 -28.27 16.49 -14.08
N TYR A 79 -27.39 16.29 -13.08
CA TYR A 79 -26.55 15.10 -12.97
C TYR A 79 -26.96 14.17 -11.81
N THR A 80 -27.82 14.64 -10.91
CA THR A 80 -28.37 13.87 -9.76
C THR A 80 -29.80 13.38 -10.04
N SER A 81 -30.19 13.26 -11.32
CA SER A 81 -31.58 13.03 -11.74
C SER A 81 -32.10 11.59 -11.53
N ARG A 82 -31.65 10.87 -10.51
CA ARG A 82 -32.30 9.58 -10.15
C ARG A 82 -32.28 9.16 -8.69
N PHE A 83 -31.59 9.87 -7.80
CA PHE A 83 -31.49 9.47 -6.39
C PHE A 83 -31.92 10.54 -5.37
N SER A 84 -32.13 11.78 -5.78
CA SER A 84 -32.51 12.86 -4.87
C SER A 84 -33.64 13.66 -5.48
N GLU A 85 -34.88 13.26 -5.17
CA GLU A 85 -36.03 14.15 -5.38
C GLU A 85 -35.85 15.38 -4.47
N ASN A 86 -35.72 16.54 -5.13
CA ASN A 86 -36.34 17.81 -4.74
C ASN A 86 -35.79 18.62 -3.55
N GLU A 87 -34.48 18.68 -3.32
CA GLU A 87 -33.89 19.68 -2.41
C GLU A 87 -32.76 20.46 -3.11
N SER A 88 -32.98 21.77 -3.29
CA SER A 88 -32.04 22.73 -3.88
C SER A 88 -30.93 23.09 -2.89
N GLY A 89 -30.13 22.10 -2.49
CA GLY A 89 -29.05 22.26 -1.54
C GLY A 89 -27.85 22.97 -2.16
N LEU A 90 -27.46 24.13 -1.60
CA LEU A 90 -26.18 24.79 -1.89
C LEU A 90 -25.03 23.79 -1.77
N THR A 91 -23.97 23.97 -2.54
CA THR A 91 -22.81 23.07 -2.48
C THR A 91 -22.08 23.15 -1.11
N GLU A 92 -22.38 24.19 -0.31
CA GLU A 92 -21.99 24.35 1.09
C GLU A 92 -22.64 23.33 2.03
N THR A 93 -23.86 22.88 1.71
CA THR A 93 -24.60 21.87 2.49
C THR A 93 -23.92 20.49 2.46
N TYR A 94 -23.01 20.24 1.51
CA TYR A 94 -22.28 18.96 1.40
C TYR A 94 -20.96 18.95 2.20
N TRP A 95 -20.43 20.10 2.61
CA TRP A 95 -19.19 20.14 3.43
C TRP A 95 -19.31 19.38 4.75
N PRO A 96 -20.43 19.49 5.51
CA PRO A 96 -20.67 18.65 6.67
C PRO A 96 -20.69 17.16 6.34
N LEU A 97 -21.21 16.77 5.18
CA LEU A 97 -21.25 15.37 4.74
C LEU A 97 -19.84 14.84 4.41
N TYR A 98 -19.01 15.63 3.73
CA TYR A 98 -17.60 15.29 3.49
C TYR A 98 -16.80 15.20 4.80
N ALA A 99 -17.04 16.13 5.73
CA ALA A 99 -16.42 16.09 7.06
C ALA A 99 -16.86 14.85 7.85
N ALA A 100 -18.15 14.52 7.82
CA ALA A 100 -18.69 13.31 8.43
C ALA A 100 -18.08 12.04 7.82
N ALA A 101 -17.99 11.96 6.49
CA ALA A 101 -17.38 10.83 5.79
C ALA A 101 -15.88 10.67 6.15
N GLY A 102 -15.15 11.78 6.22
CA GLY A 102 -13.76 11.79 6.68
C GLY A 102 -13.62 11.34 8.14
N GLY A 103 -14.51 11.79 9.02
CA GLY A 103 -14.59 11.37 10.41
C GLY A 103 -14.87 9.88 10.58
N VAL A 104 -15.89 9.36 9.88
CA VAL A 104 -16.23 7.94 9.85
C VAL A 104 -15.06 7.10 9.30
N GLY A 105 -14.44 7.54 8.20
CA GLY A 105 -13.27 6.86 7.63
C GLY A 105 -12.08 6.81 8.60
N THR A 106 -11.82 7.91 9.31
CA THR A 106 -10.76 7.98 10.33
C THR A 106 -11.07 7.06 11.51
N PHE A 107 -12.32 7.07 11.99
CA PHE A 107 -12.76 6.20 13.07
C PHE A 107 -12.68 4.72 12.71
N LEU A 108 -13.11 4.35 11.50
CA LEU A 108 -12.98 3.00 10.98
C LEU A 108 -11.51 2.58 10.84
N GLY A 109 -10.66 3.46 10.30
CA GLY A 109 -9.21 3.20 10.18
C GLY A 109 -8.55 2.99 11.54
N TRP A 110 -8.88 3.83 12.52
CA TRP A 110 -8.43 3.69 13.90
C TRP A 110 -8.92 2.38 14.53
N SER A 111 -10.21 2.09 14.42
CA SER A 111 -10.82 0.87 14.94
C SER A 111 -10.18 -0.38 14.34
N TRP A 112 -9.90 -0.36 13.03
CA TRP A 112 -9.22 -1.44 12.32
C TRP A 112 -7.79 -1.65 12.84
N LEU A 113 -7.04 -0.57 13.08
CA LEU A 113 -5.69 -0.64 13.64
C LEU A 113 -5.70 -1.27 15.05
N LEU A 114 -6.65 -0.89 15.90
CA LEU A 114 -6.83 -1.48 17.23
C LEU A 114 -7.20 -2.96 17.14
N LEU A 115 -8.14 -3.31 16.26
CA LEU A 115 -8.62 -4.68 16.09
C LEU A 115 -7.51 -5.63 15.62
N LEU A 116 -6.66 -5.16 14.69
CA LEU A 116 -5.45 -5.87 14.28
C LEU A 116 -4.43 -6.01 15.42
N GLY A 117 -4.42 -5.09 16.38
CA GLY A 117 -3.56 -5.14 17.55
C GLY A 117 -3.98 -6.16 18.60
N PHE A 118 -5.28 -6.23 18.92
CA PHE A 118 -5.79 -7.07 20.00
C PHE A 118 -6.18 -8.48 19.54
N GLN A 119 -6.64 -8.66 18.30
CA GLN A 119 -7.26 -9.91 17.84
C GLN A 119 -6.81 -10.36 16.44
N ALA A 120 -5.56 -10.11 16.05
CA ALA A 120 -4.99 -10.50 14.75
C ALA A 120 -5.30 -11.96 14.35
N THR A 121 -5.31 -12.85 15.33
CA THR A 121 -5.58 -14.28 15.17
C THR A 121 -7.02 -14.59 14.75
N GLN A 122 -8.01 -13.94 15.38
CA GLN A 122 -9.41 -14.12 15.02
C GLN A 122 -9.71 -13.43 13.69
N MET A 123 -9.11 -12.26 13.46
CA MET A 123 -9.20 -11.54 12.18
C MET A 123 -8.72 -12.38 11.01
N MET A 124 -7.61 -13.12 11.15
CA MET A 124 -7.11 -13.97 10.07
C MET A 124 -8.09 -15.11 9.75
N LYS A 125 -8.67 -15.76 10.77
CA LYS A 125 -9.68 -16.81 10.57
C LYS A 125 -10.93 -16.26 9.87
N VAL A 126 -11.48 -15.16 10.36
CA VAL A 126 -12.66 -14.52 9.77
C VAL A 126 -12.39 -14.07 8.33
N SER A 127 -11.22 -13.48 8.06
CA SER A 127 -10.87 -12.98 6.73
C SER A 127 -10.76 -14.09 5.68
N VAL A 128 -10.30 -15.27 6.07
CA VAL A 128 -10.19 -16.42 5.16
C VAL A 128 -11.57 -17.01 4.85
N HIS A 129 -12.46 -17.09 5.83
CA HIS A 129 -13.80 -17.64 5.64
C HIS A 129 -14.78 -16.66 4.99
N ILE A 130 -14.68 -15.37 5.27
CA ILE A 130 -15.62 -14.36 4.75
C ILE A 130 -15.58 -14.28 3.22
N LEU A 131 -14.41 -14.44 2.60
CA LEU A 131 -14.28 -14.43 1.14
C LEU A 131 -15.00 -15.64 0.52
N THR A 132 -14.82 -16.83 1.10
CA THR A 132 -15.52 -18.05 0.64
C THR A 132 -17.03 -17.90 0.78
N THR A 133 -17.50 -17.41 1.94
CA THR A 133 -18.92 -17.15 2.19
C THR A 133 -19.46 -16.11 1.23
N TYR A 134 -18.73 -15.02 0.99
CA TYR A 134 -19.13 -13.97 0.06
C TYR A 134 -19.32 -14.50 -1.37
N LEU A 135 -18.34 -15.25 -1.90
CA LEU A 135 -18.44 -15.84 -3.24
C LEU A 135 -19.60 -16.82 -3.34
N ALA A 136 -19.85 -17.62 -2.30
CA ALA A 136 -20.98 -18.55 -2.26
C ALA A 136 -22.33 -17.83 -2.24
N VAL A 137 -22.48 -16.77 -1.43
CA VAL A 137 -23.72 -15.97 -1.37
C VAL A 137 -23.98 -15.29 -2.71
N ILE A 138 -22.97 -14.67 -3.33
CA ILE A 138 -23.12 -14.04 -4.65
C ILE A 138 -23.51 -15.08 -5.71
N SER A 139 -22.94 -16.29 -5.68
CA SER A 139 -23.34 -17.38 -6.60
C SER A 139 -24.84 -17.70 -6.49
N VAL A 140 -25.37 -17.86 -5.26
CA VAL A 140 -26.80 -18.13 -5.03
C VAL A 140 -27.67 -16.99 -5.53
N LEU A 141 -27.29 -15.73 -5.27
CA LEU A 141 -28.00 -14.56 -5.76
C LEU A 141 -28.01 -14.48 -7.30
N CYS A 142 -26.91 -14.86 -7.96
CA CYS A 142 -26.86 -14.94 -9.43
C CYS A 142 -27.79 -16.01 -9.99
N PHE A 143 -27.90 -17.19 -9.36
CA PHE A 143 -28.87 -18.21 -9.75
C PHE A 143 -30.31 -17.72 -9.57
N TRP A 144 -30.60 -17.04 -8.46
CA TRP A 144 -31.93 -16.48 -8.22
C TRP A 144 -32.29 -15.38 -9.24
N ALA A 145 -31.32 -14.55 -9.64
CA ALA A 145 -31.50 -13.53 -10.67
C ALA A 145 -31.55 -14.09 -12.12
N GLY A 146 -31.53 -15.41 -12.31
CA GLY A 146 -31.56 -16.05 -13.63
C GLY A 146 -30.25 -15.97 -14.41
N GLN A 147 -29.16 -15.50 -13.79
CA GLN A 147 -27.84 -15.34 -14.39
C GLN A 147 -27.00 -16.62 -14.24
N ILE A 148 -27.39 -17.68 -14.96
CA ILE A 148 -26.82 -19.04 -14.79
C ILE A 148 -25.31 -19.10 -15.01
N PHE A 149 -24.80 -18.45 -16.06
CA PHE A 149 -23.36 -18.43 -16.37
C PHE A 149 -22.54 -17.88 -15.18
N TRP A 150 -22.98 -16.75 -14.62
CA TRP A 150 -22.32 -16.08 -13.50
C TRP A 150 -22.47 -16.84 -12.18
N GLY A 151 -23.64 -17.45 -11.96
CA GLY A 151 -23.87 -18.34 -10.82
C GLY A 151 -22.87 -19.50 -10.79
N VAL A 152 -22.65 -20.15 -11.93
CA VAL A 152 -21.67 -21.24 -12.10
C VAL A 152 -20.24 -20.73 -11.89
N ALA A 153 -19.87 -19.60 -12.49
CA ALA A 153 -18.53 -19.03 -12.35
C ALA A 153 -18.16 -18.74 -10.88
N PHE A 154 -19.07 -18.12 -10.12
CA PHE A 154 -18.84 -17.85 -8.70
C PHE A 154 -18.88 -19.12 -7.85
N ALA A 155 -19.71 -20.12 -8.19
CA ALA A 155 -19.71 -21.42 -7.50
C ALA A 155 -18.37 -22.15 -7.64
N ILE A 156 -17.78 -22.13 -8.85
CA ILE A 156 -16.43 -22.67 -9.09
C ILE A 156 -15.41 -21.89 -8.28
N GLY A 157 -15.46 -20.55 -8.31
CA GLY A 157 -14.57 -19.70 -7.53
C GLY A 157 -14.65 -19.96 -6.01
N ALA A 158 -15.86 -20.08 -5.47
CA ALA A 158 -16.08 -20.42 -4.06
C ALA A 158 -15.53 -21.82 -3.72
N SER A 159 -15.70 -22.80 -4.61
CA SER A 159 -15.18 -24.16 -4.42
C SER A 159 -13.66 -24.20 -4.43
N ILE A 160 -13.01 -23.53 -5.39
CA ILE A 160 -11.54 -23.40 -5.44
C ILE A 160 -11.03 -22.70 -4.17
N GLN A 161 -11.67 -21.60 -3.77
CA GLN A 161 -11.29 -20.88 -2.56
C GLN A 161 -11.43 -21.78 -1.32
N PHE A 162 -12.53 -22.53 -1.20
CA PHE A 162 -12.74 -23.47 -0.11
C PHE A 162 -11.67 -24.57 -0.05
N LEU A 163 -11.34 -25.17 -1.19
CA LEU A 163 -10.25 -26.16 -1.29
C LEU A 163 -8.89 -25.57 -0.93
N TYR A 164 -8.64 -24.32 -1.31
CA TYR A 164 -7.44 -23.58 -0.89
C TYR A 164 -7.40 -23.40 0.63
N VAL A 165 -8.52 -23.02 1.26
CA VAL A 165 -8.61 -22.88 2.73
C VAL A 165 -8.31 -24.20 3.43
N ILE A 166 -8.86 -25.32 2.95
CA ILE A 166 -8.57 -26.65 3.51
C ILE A 166 -7.07 -26.96 3.36
N SER A 167 -6.49 -26.70 2.19
CA SER A 167 -5.07 -26.98 1.92
C SER A 167 -4.10 -26.18 2.79
N VAL A 168 -4.51 -25.00 3.27
CA VAL A 168 -3.66 -24.10 4.05
C VAL A 168 -3.96 -24.14 5.56
N ILE A 169 -5.01 -24.85 5.99
CA ILE A 169 -5.50 -24.82 7.38
C ILE A 169 -4.42 -25.24 8.38
N ASP A 170 -3.60 -26.23 8.01
CA ASP A 170 -2.50 -26.74 8.84
C ASP A 170 -1.38 -25.71 9.07
N ARG A 171 -1.25 -24.73 8.16
CA ARG A 171 -0.23 -23.66 8.24
C ARG A 171 -0.74 -22.42 8.97
N LEU A 172 -2.05 -22.29 9.17
CA LEU A 172 -2.66 -21.18 9.91
C LEU A 172 -2.14 -21.04 11.35
N PRO A 173 -2.02 -22.10 12.18
CA PRO A 173 -1.56 -21.94 13.56
C PRO A 173 -0.14 -21.36 13.65
N PHE A 174 0.78 -21.80 12.78
CA PHE A 174 2.12 -21.23 12.71
C PHE A 174 2.08 -19.74 12.30
N THR A 175 1.32 -19.43 11.25
CA THR A 175 1.18 -18.04 10.76
C THR A 175 0.57 -17.14 11.84
N MET A 176 -0.40 -17.63 12.62
CA MET A 176 -1.01 -16.92 13.75
C MET A 176 0.02 -16.56 14.82
N LEU A 177 0.93 -17.48 15.18
CA LEU A 177 1.98 -17.23 16.17
C LEU A 177 2.99 -16.18 15.69
N VAL A 178 3.43 -16.29 14.43
CA VAL A 178 4.33 -15.29 13.81
C VAL A 178 3.66 -13.92 13.79
N LEU A 179 2.39 -13.86 13.39
CA LEU A 179 1.62 -12.61 13.35
C LEU A 179 1.45 -12.01 14.75
N GLN A 180 1.11 -12.81 15.77
CA GLN A 180 1.02 -12.34 17.15
C GLN A 180 2.35 -11.76 17.65
N LYS A 181 3.47 -12.42 17.35
CA LYS A 181 4.79 -11.94 17.73
C LYS A 181 5.15 -10.64 17.03
N ALA A 182 4.87 -10.54 15.72
CA ALA A 182 5.09 -9.33 14.94
C ALA A 182 4.23 -8.16 15.42
N VAL A 183 2.95 -8.38 15.68
CA VAL A 183 2.03 -7.38 16.22
C VAL A 183 2.53 -6.88 17.59
N LYS A 184 2.83 -7.79 18.52
CA LYS A 184 3.38 -7.43 19.84
C LYS A 184 4.66 -6.58 19.72
N MET A 185 5.51 -6.90 18.75
CA MET A 185 6.73 -6.14 18.49
C MET A 185 6.43 -4.71 18.00
N VAL A 186 5.49 -4.55 17.07
CA VAL A 186 5.07 -3.24 16.56
C VAL A 186 4.47 -2.38 17.68
N TRP A 187 3.62 -2.96 18.53
CA TRP A 187 3.03 -2.25 19.68
C TRP A 187 4.05 -1.81 20.73
N ASN A 188 5.16 -2.53 20.87
CA ASN A 188 6.26 -2.16 21.77
C ASN A 188 7.12 -1.00 21.22
N ILE A 189 6.89 -0.56 19.98
CA ILE A 189 7.62 0.54 19.35
C ILE A 189 6.67 1.74 19.19
N PRO A 190 6.57 2.65 20.18
CA PRO A 190 5.64 3.79 20.12
C PRO A 190 5.91 4.73 18.94
N GLU A 191 7.15 4.74 18.43
CA GLU A 191 7.53 5.53 17.27
C GLU A 191 6.84 5.06 15.98
N VAL A 192 6.56 3.75 15.84
CA VAL A 192 5.79 3.23 14.70
C VAL A 192 4.37 3.78 14.73
N MET A 193 3.76 3.82 15.91
CA MET A 193 2.41 4.38 16.08
C MET A 193 2.38 5.87 15.78
N ARG A 194 3.37 6.63 16.25
CA ARG A 194 3.50 8.07 15.96
C ARG A 194 3.61 8.34 14.46
N VAL A 195 4.44 7.58 13.75
CA VAL A 195 4.56 7.67 12.28
C VAL A 195 3.23 7.33 11.62
N ALA A 196 2.57 6.23 12.01
CA ALA A 196 1.30 5.82 11.41
C ALA A 196 0.22 6.90 11.55
N TYR A 197 0.08 7.52 12.74
CA TYR A 197 -0.87 8.60 12.96
C TYR A 197 -0.51 9.88 12.20
N ALA A 198 0.77 10.24 12.12
CA ALA A 198 1.22 11.39 11.34
C ALA A 198 0.88 11.21 9.85
N PHE A 199 1.16 10.04 9.27
CA PHE A 199 0.82 9.76 7.88
C PHE A 199 -0.69 9.67 7.63
N MET A 200 -1.47 9.13 8.57
CA MET A 200 -2.93 9.20 8.49
C MET A 200 -3.43 10.65 8.41
N PHE A 201 -2.89 11.54 9.25
CA PHE A 201 -3.24 12.95 9.21
C PHE A 201 -2.86 13.62 7.87
N VAL A 202 -1.69 13.31 7.33
CA VAL A 202 -1.26 13.83 6.01
C VAL A 202 -2.21 13.36 4.90
N VAL A 203 -2.62 12.08 4.90
CA VAL A 203 -3.60 11.57 3.94
C VAL A 203 -4.94 12.31 4.08
N LEU A 204 -5.41 12.56 5.31
CA LEU A 204 -6.66 13.30 5.55
C LEU A 204 -6.59 14.74 5.03
N LEU A 205 -5.49 15.46 5.27
CA LEU A 205 -5.29 16.80 4.73
C LEU A 205 -5.29 16.80 3.21
N TRP A 206 -4.61 15.84 2.60
CA TRP A 206 -4.58 15.70 1.14
C TRP A 206 -5.97 15.39 0.58
N MET A 207 -6.73 14.50 1.22
CA MET A 207 -8.11 14.20 0.85
C MET A 207 -9.04 15.42 0.98
N ALA A 208 -8.85 16.25 2.01
CA ALA A 208 -9.61 17.47 2.19
C ALA A 208 -9.30 18.49 1.09
N LEU A 209 -8.01 18.73 0.80
CA LEU A 209 -7.57 19.59 -0.30
C LEU A 209 -8.08 19.09 -1.65
N TRP A 210 -8.09 17.77 -1.86
CA TRP A 210 -8.64 17.15 -3.06
C TRP A 210 -10.13 17.34 -3.20
N SER A 211 -10.89 17.12 -2.12
CA SER A 211 -12.33 17.34 -2.12
C SER A 211 -12.66 18.80 -2.42
N PHE A 212 -11.87 19.73 -1.87
CA PHE A 212 -11.95 21.16 -2.14
C PHE A 212 -11.74 21.49 -3.62
N GLY A 213 -10.63 21.01 -4.21
CA GLY A 213 -10.31 21.26 -5.63
C GLY A 213 -11.26 20.58 -6.60
N ALA A 214 -11.64 19.32 -6.35
CA ALA A 214 -12.58 18.56 -7.17
C ALA A 214 -13.95 19.25 -7.21
N ALA A 215 -14.44 19.73 -6.07
CA ALA A 215 -15.68 20.46 -6.02
C ALA A 215 -15.60 21.82 -6.75
N GLY A 216 -14.42 22.46 -6.77
CA GLY A 216 -14.14 23.62 -7.62
C GLY A 216 -14.25 23.32 -9.12
N VAL A 217 -13.69 22.18 -9.58
CA VAL A 217 -13.81 21.73 -10.97
C VAL A 217 -15.27 21.44 -11.34
N VAL A 218 -16.02 20.77 -10.48
CA VAL A 218 -17.44 20.48 -10.70
C VAL A 218 -18.27 21.77 -10.77
N ALA A 219 -17.94 22.77 -9.96
CA ALA A 219 -18.58 24.10 -9.98
C ALA A 219 -18.21 24.97 -11.19
N SER A 220 -17.05 24.72 -11.81
CA SER A 220 -16.54 25.55 -12.90
C SER A 220 -17.45 25.46 -14.13
N SER A 221 -17.62 26.57 -14.88
CA SER A 221 -18.41 26.61 -16.13
C SER A 221 -17.68 26.02 -17.35
N MET A 222 -16.69 25.15 -17.14
CA MET A 222 -15.90 24.54 -18.21
C MET A 222 -16.73 23.56 -19.04
N GLY A 223 -16.39 23.36 -20.32
CA GLY A 223 -17.05 22.35 -21.14
C GLY A 223 -16.89 20.94 -20.58
N ASP A 224 -17.83 20.04 -20.87
CA ASP A 224 -17.91 18.70 -20.28
C ASP A 224 -16.62 17.88 -20.46
N GLY A 225 -15.95 18.01 -21.60
CA GLY A 225 -14.66 17.35 -21.85
C GLY A 225 -13.52 17.86 -20.95
N GLY A 226 -13.45 19.18 -20.74
CA GLY A 226 -12.41 19.79 -19.90
C GLY A 226 -12.60 19.46 -18.42
N ARG A 227 -13.85 19.49 -17.94
CA ARG A 227 -14.19 19.08 -16.56
C ARG A 227 -13.80 17.64 -16.29
N TRP A 228 -14.17 16.72 -17.20
CA TRP A 228 -13.86 15.31 -17.05
C TRP A 228 -12.35 15.06 -17.03
N TRP A 229 -11.61 15.66 -17.98
CA TRP A 229 -10.15 15.52 -18.04
C TRP A 229 -9.46 16.05 -16.77
N LEU A 230 -9.88 17.19 -16.24
CA LEU A 230 -9.35 17.70 -14.97
C LEU A 230 -9.66 16.77 -13.79
N LEU A 231 -10.85 16.18 -13.73
CA LEU A 231 -11.18 15.18 -12.71
C LEU A 231 -10.30 13.93 -12.83
N VAL A 232 -9.99 13.48 -14.04
CA VAL A 232 -9.04 12.37 -14.26
C VAL A 232 -7.66 12.72 -13.70
N VAL A 233 -7.12 13.89 -14.05
CA VAL A 233 -5.80 14.35 -13.57
C VAL A 233 -5.78 14.49 -12.05
N LEU A 234 -6.85 15.04 -11.45
CA LEU A 234 -7.01 15.11 -10.01
C LEU A 234 -7.07 13.71 -9.38
N SER A 235 -7.79 12.76 -9.98
CA SER A 235 -7.86 11.37 -9.49
C SER A 235 -6.50 10.67 -9.54
N VAL A 236 -5.73 10.84 -10.63
CA VAL A 236 -4.35 10.33 -10.72
C VAL A 236 -3.50 10.89 -9.57
N SER A 237 -3.60 12.19 -9.33
CA SER A 237 -2.86 12.86 -8.23
C SER A 237 -3.22 12.31 -6.85
N LEU A 238 -4.51 12.07 -6.60
CA LEU A 238 -5.01 11.49 -5.36
C LEU A 238 -4.45 10.08 -5.13
N PHE A 239 -4.58 9.21 -6.14
CA PHE A 239 -4.16 7.83 -6.03
C PHE A 239 -2.64 7.68 -5.99
N TRP A 240 -1.90 8.54 -6.68
CA TRP A 240 -0.45 8.55 -6.64
C TRP A 240 0.07 8.98 -5.27
N THR A 241 -0.40 10.11 -4.75
CA THR A 241 -0.03 10.59 -3.41
C THR A 241 -0.41 9.57 -2.34
N GLY A 242 -1.62 9.00 -2.41
CA GLY A 242 -2.04 7.95 -1.47
C GLY A 242 -1.21 6.67 -1.56
N ALA A 243 -0.81 6.26 -2.77
CA ALA A 243 0.08 5.10 -2.96
C ALA A 243 1.49 5.37 -2.40
N VAL A 244 2.04 6.57 -2.62
CA VAL A 244 3.34 6.98 -2.06
C VAL A 244 3.29 6.93 -0.55
N LEU A 245 2.32 7.61 0.08
CA LEU A 245 2.21 7.64 1.54
C LEU A 245 2.05 6.24 2.15
N CYS A 246 1.22 5.38 1.54
CA CYS A 246 1.03 4.00 1.99
C CYS A 246 2.32 3.17 1.91
N ASN A 247 3.05 3.27 0.78
CA ASN A 247 4.31 2.58 0.59
C ASN A 247 5.40 3.13 1.51
N THR A 248 5.45 4.44 1.73
CA THR A 248 6.38 5.08 2.66
C THR A 248 6.17 4.57 4.09
N VAL A 249 4.93 4.58 4.61
CA VAL A 249 4.63 4.00 5.93
C VAL A 249 5.09 2.54 6.00
N HIS A 250 4.81 1.77 4.94
CA HIS A 250 5.21 0.38 4.91
C HIS A 250 6.72 0.17 5.06
N VAL A 251 7.51 0.91 4.28
CA VAL A 251 8.98 0.87 4.36
C VAL A 251 9.45 1.30 5.73
N VAL A 252 8.94 2.42 6.25
CA VAL A 252 9.30 2.91 7.58
C VAL A 252 9.06 1.88 8.67
N VAL A 253 7.86 1.29 8.70
CA VAL A 253 7.49 0.32 9.73
C VAL A 253 8.33 -0.94 9.60
N SER A 254 8.58 -1.41 8.38
CA SER A 254 9.44 -2.57 8.13
C SER A 254 10.88 -2.32 8.60
N GLY A 255 11.46 -1.18 8.25
CA GLY A 255 12.80 -0.77 8.67
C GLY A 255 12.97 -0.70 10.17
N MET A 256 11.99 -0.10 10.84
CA MET A 256 11.98 0.00 12.29
C MET A 256 11.91 -1.37 12.97
N VAL A 257 11.07 -2.28 12.46
CA VAL A 257 10.98 -3.65 12.96
C VAL A 257 12.30 -4.39 12.72
N PHE A 258 12.87 -4.29 11.52
CA PHE A 258 14.14 -4.93 11.18
C PHE A 258 15.29 -4.45 12.08
N LEU A 259 15.41 -3.14 12.29
CA LEU A 259 16.47 -2.57 13.11
C LEU A 259 16.37 -3.04 14.57
N VAL A 260 15.15 -3.10 15.13
CA VAL A 260 14.94 -3.61 16.49
C VAL A 260 15.23 -5.11 16.59
N LEU A 261 14.92 -5.91 15.54
CA LEU A 261 15.29 -7.33 15.50
C LEU A 261 16.81 -7.53 15.48
N PHE A 262 17.51 -6.75 14.66
CA PHE A 262 18.96 -6.88 14.47
C PHE A 262 19.75 -6.52 15.73
N HIS A 263 19.26 -5.55 16.50
CA HIS A 263 19.92 -5.09 17.73
C HIS A 263 19.49 -5.87 18.99
N GLY A 264 18.89 -7.05 18.84
CA GLY A 264 18.60 -7.94 19.99
C GLY A 264 17.42 -7.52 20.86
N GLY A 265 16.52 -6.68 20.35
CA GLY A 265 15.38 -6.15 21.09
C GLY A 265 15.73 -4.89 21.90
N ARG A 266 14.70 -4.14 22.29
CA ARG A 266 14.84 -2.82 22.96
C ARG A 266 15.53 -2.90 24.35
N ASP A 267 15.60 -4.10 24.93
CA ASP A 267 16.16 -4.39 26.25
C ASP A 267 17.67 -4.71 26.19
N ALA A 268 18.24 -4.97 25.01
CA ALA A 268 19.68 -5.05 24.81
C ALA A 268 20.24 -3.63 24.66
N ALA A 269 20.58 -3.02 25.79
CA ALA A 269 21.40 -1.82 25.96
C ALA A 269 21.54 -0.88 24.72
N SER A 270 20.78 0.23 24.76
CA SER A 270 21.07 1.52 24.09
C SER A 270 20.84 1.65 22.58
N ILE A 271 19.58 1.58 22.14
CA ILE A 271 19.19 2.34 20.94
C ILE A 271 18.50 3.64 21.38
N PRO A 272 19.15 4.81 21.26
CA PRO A 272 18.49 6.08 21.48
C PRO A 272 17.33 6.21 20.48
N ALA A 273 16.13 6.53 20.94
CA ALA A 273 14.96 6.73 20.07
C ALA A 273 15.25 7.76 18.94
N ASN A 274 16.10 8.74 19.22
CA ASN A 274 16.55 9.75 18.26
C ASN A 274 17.46 9.20 17.16
N SER A 275 18.17 8.08 17.40
CA SER A 275 19.01 7.41 16.40
C SER A 275 18.15 6.67 15.36
N LEU A 276 17.05 6.04 15.81
CA LEU A 276 16.08 5.39 14.92
C LEU A 276 15.46 6.38 13.95
N MET A 277 14.99 7.53 14.45
CA MET A 277 14.39 8.55 13.60
C MET A 277 15.40 9.17 12.63
N LYS A 278 16.66 9.37 13.02
CA LYS A 278 17.70 9.90 12.12
C LYS A 278 18.12 8.92 11.03
N SER A 279 18.32 7.64 11.40
CA SER A 279 18.60 6.59 10.42
C SER A 279 17.44 6.41 9.44
N LEU A 280 16.21 6.47 9.95
CA LEU A 280 15.01 6.43 9.15
C LEU A 280 14.87 7.65 8.22
N GLN A 281 15.13 8.86 8.73
CA GLN A 281 15.12 10.08 7.93
C GLN A 281 16.14 9.99 6.80
N TYR A 282 17.32 9.44 7.07
CA TYR A 282 18.33 9.19 6.04
C TYR A 282 17.86 8.16 5.01
N ALA A 283 17.37 6.99 5.45
CA ALA A 283 16.88 5.93 4.55
C ALA A 283 15.69 6.37 3.70
N LEU A 284 14.77 7.14 4.30
CA LEU A 284 13.64 7.75 3.61
C LEU A 284 14.14 8.73 2.56
N THR A 285 15.03 9.66 2.92
CA THR A 285 15.50 10.69 1.97
C THR A 285 16.34 10.12 0.83
N THR A 286 17.06 9.01 1.05
CA THR A 286 17.83 8.35 -0.02
C THR A 286 16.97 7.51 -0.95
N SER A 287 15.90 6.88 -0.47
CA SER A 287 15.10 5.91 -1.25
C SER A 287 13.71 6.41 -1.64
N PHE A 288 13.35 7.65 -1.28
CA PHE A 288 12.00 8.19 -1.51
C PHE A 288 11.62 8.23 -2.99
N GLY A 289 12.58 8.53 -3.88
CA GLY A 289 12.34 8.61 -5.32
C GLY A 289 11.89 7.28 -5.91
N SER A 290 12.57 6.18 -5.57
CA SER A 290 12.15 4.83 -5.94
C SER A 290 10.76 4.47 -5.42
N ILE A 291 10.40 4.92 -4.20
CA ILE A 291 9.04 4.75 -3.66
C ILE A 291 8.02 5.54 -4.51
N CYS A 292 8.34 6.77 -4.91
CA CYS A 292 7.50 7.58 -5.78
C CYS A 292 7.26 6.91 -7.13
N TYR A 293 8.33 6.41 -7.74
CA TYR A 293 8.28 5.70 -9.01
C TYR A 293 7.42 4.44 -8.94
N GLY A 294 7.70 3.52 -8.02
CA GLY A 294 6.94 2.27 -7.93
C GLY A 294 5.47 2.49 -7.51
N SER A 295 5.17 3.61 -6.84
CA SER A 295 3.79 3.99 -6.50
C SER A 295 2.98 4.47 -7.71
N LEU A 296 3.63 4.89 -8.81
CA LEU A 296 2.95 5.35 -10.02
C LEU A 296 2.14 4.23 -10.67
N PHE A 297 2.66 2.99 -10.66
CA PHE A 297 1.95 1.85 -11.22
C PHE A 297 0.67 1.53 -10.43
N THR A 298 0.76 1.53 -9.10
CA THR A 298 -0.42 1.42 -8.22
C THR A 298 -1.43 2.53 -8.49
N ALA A 299 -0.96 3.76 -8.71
CA ALA A 299 -1.80 4.91 -9.01
C ALA A 299 -2.54 4.76 -10.35
N ALA A 300 -1.84 4.30 -11.38
CA ALA A 300 -2.41 4.06 -12.70
C ALA A 300 -3.54 3.03 -12.63
N ILE A 301 -3.31 1.88 -11.97
CA ILE A 301 -4.32 0.84 -11.79
C ILE A 301 -5.54 1.37 -11.04
N ARG A 302 -5.34 2.12 -9.95
CA ARG A 302 -6.44 2.71 -9.17
C ARG A 302 -7.25 3.73 -9.96
N THR A 303 -6.58 4.55 -10.75
CA THR A 303 -7.24 5.54 -11.63
C THR A 303 -8.06 4.82 -12.68
N LEU A 304 -7.50 3.85 -13.39
CA LEU A 304 -8.24 3.04 -14.37
C LEU A 304 -9.45 2.36 -13.73
N ARG A 305 -9.29 1.80 -12.53
CA ARG A 305 -10.38 1.19 -11.76
C ARG A 305 -11.47 2.22 -11.43
N TRP A 306 -11.10 3.45 -11.04
CA TRP A 306 -12.05 4.55 -10.80
C TRP A 306 -12.80 4.94 -12.08
N GLU A 307 -12.10 5.11 -13.19
CA GLU A 307 -12.68 5.40 -14.51
C GLU A 307 -13.68 4.35 -14.94
N ILE A 308 -13.31 3.08 -14.85
CA ILE A 308 -14.18 1.96 -15.23
C ILE A 308 -15.46 1.97 -14.40
N ARG A 309 -15.42 2.38 -13.10
CA ARG A 309 -16.68 2.57 -12.35
C ARG A 309 -17.46 3.80 -12.80
N GLY A 310 -16.80 4.88 -13.20
CA GLY A 310 -17.46 6.03 -13.79
C GLY A 310 -18.25 5.66 -15.06
N PHE A 311 -17.64 4.87 -15.94
CA PHE A 311 -18.28 4.35 -17.16
C PHE A 311 -19.34 3.28 -16.87
N ARG A 312 -19.20 2.52 -15.78
CA ARG A 312 -20.18 1.52 -15.31
C ARG A 312 -21.59 2.09 -15.20
N SER A 313 -21.70 3.35 -14.74
CA SER A 313 -22.99 4.04 -14.63
C SER A 313 -23.72 4.23 -15.97
N LYS A 314 -23.02 4.08 -17.11
CA LYS A 314 -23.58 4.31 -18.45
C LYS A 314 -23.83 3.02 -19.25
N ILE A 315 -23.13 1.92 -18.93
CA ILE A 315 -23.10 0.73 -19.80
C ILE A 315 -24.17 -0.32 -19.48
N GLY A 316 -24.86 -0.25 -18.33
CA GLY A 316 -26.19 -0.80 -18.02
C GLY A 316 -26.51 -2.29 -18.18
N ASN A 317 -25.77 -3.08 -18.98
CA ASN A 317 -26.30 -4.37 -19.46
C ASN A 317 -25.70 -5.61 -18.80
N ASN A 318 -24.57 -5.53 -18.09
CA ASN A 318 -23.91 -6.70 -17.48
C ASN A 318 -23.23 -6.37 -16.15
N GLU A 319 -24.00 -6.16 -15.09
CA GLU A 319 -23.48 -5.84 -13.75
C GLU A 319 -22.46 -6.87 -13.25
N CYS A 320 -22.68 -8.15 -13.55
CA CYS A 320 -21.79 -9.22 -13.09
C CYS A 320 -20.44 -9.24 -13.81
N LEU A 321 -20.40 -8.92 -15.11
CA LEU A 321 -19.15 -8.73 -15.86
C LEU A 321 -18.34 -7.58 -15.24
N LEU A 322 -19.02 -6.50 -14.87
CA LEU A 322 -18.40 -5.34 -14.25
C LEU A 322 -17.84 -5.66 -12.86
N CYS A 323 -18.51 -6.51 -12.09
CA CYS A 323 -17.98 -7.04 -10.82
C CYS A 323 -16.73 -7.91 -11.04
N LEU A 324 -16.72 -8.79 -12.05
CA LEU A 324 -15.54 -9.61 -12.37
C LEU A 324 -14.34 -8.74 -12.78
N VAL A 325 -14.57 -7.76 -13.64
CA VAL A 325 -13.53 -6.82 -14.08
C VAL A 325 -13.01 -6.04 -12.87
N ASP A 326 -13.90 -5.50 -12.02
CA ASP A 326 -13.51 -4.81 -10.79
C ASP A 326 -12.67 -5.72 -9.88
N PHE A 327 -13.04 -6.99 -9.72
CA PHE A 327 -12.27 -7.98 -8.99
C PHE A 327 -10.88 -8.23 -9.60
N LEU A 328 -10.77 -8.44 -10.91
CA LEU A 328 -9.49 -8.66 -11.59
C LEU A 328 -8.56 -7.46 -11.41
N PHE A 329 -9.07 -6.24 -11.58
CA PHE A 329 -8.30 -5.03 -11.30
C PHE A 329 -7.87 -4.95 -9.84
N HIS A 330 -8.70 -5.40 -8.90
CA HIS A 330 -8.34 -5.47 -7.49
C HIS A 330 -7.24 -6.51 -7.21
N LEU A 331 -7.29 -7.65 -7.89
CA LEU A 331 -6.25 -8.68 -7.82
C LEU A 331 -4.92 -8.14 -8.32
N VAL A 332 -4.90 -7.53 -9.52
CA VAL A 332 -3.69 -6.92 -10.10
C VAL A 332 -3.15 -5.81 -9.19
N GLU A 333 -4.01 -4.93 -8.67
CA GLU A 333 -3.60 -3.91 -7.70
C GLU A 333 -2.95 -4.52 -6.45
N THR A 334 -3.49 -5.64 -5.97
CA THR A 334 -2.99 -6.33 -4.77
C THR A 334 -1.65 -7.00 -5.03
N LEU A 335 -1.50 -7.67 -6.17
CA LEU A 335 -0.24 -8.27 -6.62
C LEU A 335 0.85 -7.22 -6.76
N VAL A 336 0.56 -6.11 -7.45
CA VAL A 336 1.50 -4.99 -7.61
C VAL A 336 1.95 -4.42 -6.27
N ARG A 337 1.00 -4.16 -5.37
CA ARG A 337 1.34 -3.65 -4.04
C ARG A 337 2.17 -4.65 -3.25
N PHE A 338 1.86 -5.93 -3.38
CA PHE A 338 2.64 -7.00 -2.77
C PHE A 338 4.07 -6.95 -3.31
N PHE A 339 4.30 -7.04 -4.62
CA PHE A 339 5.65 -7.02 -5.19
C PHE A 339 6.43 -5.74 -4.85
N ASN A 340 5.80 -4.57 -4.95
CA ASN A 340 6.41 -3.31 -4.56
C ASN A 340 6.85 -3.32 -3.08
N LYS A 341 5.99 -3.81 -2.19
CA LYS A 341 6.28 -3.95 -0.76
C LYS A 341 7.48 -4.86 -0.50
N TYR A 342 7.55 -6.04 -1.14
CA TYR A 342 8.71 -6.92 -0.99
C TYR A 342 9.99 -6.31 -1.56
N ALA A 343 9.89 -5.64 -2.72
CA ALA A 343 11.02 -4.96 -3.33
C ALA A 343 11.62 -3.90 -2.39
N TYR A 344 10.79 -3.07 -1.76
CA TYR A 344 11.28 -2.03 -0.86
C TYR A 344 11.88 -2.59 0.44
N VAL A 345 11.26 -3.60 1.05
CA VAL A 345 11.82 -4.25 2.25
C VAL A 345 13.17 -4.88 1.94
N GLN A 346 13.30 -5.52 0.78
CA GLN A 346 14.56 -6.13 0.38
C GLN A 346 15.65 -5.10 0.09
N LEU A 347 15.30 -3.97 -0.55
CA LEU A 347 16.22 -2.84 -0.75
C LEU A 347 16.74 -2.26 0.56
N GLU A 348 15.88 -2.16 1.58
CA GLU A 348 16.24 -1.64 2.89
C GLU A 348 17.19 -2.59 3.66
N MET A 349 16.89 -3.89 3.67
CA MET A 349 17.75 -4.87 4.35
C MET A 349 19.12 -5.00 3.66
N HIS A 350 19.17 -4.97 2.32
CA HIS A 350 20.41 -5.14 1.56
C HIS A 350 21.21 -3.84 1.39
N GLY A 351 20.59 -2.68 1.58
CA GLY A 351 21.28 -1.38 1.53
C GLY A 351 22.34 -1.22 2.62
N SER A 352 22.23 -1.95 3.73
CA SER A 352 23.16 -1.89 4.86
C SER A 352 24.27 -2.93 4.83
N TYR A 353 24.10 -4.04 4.07
CA TYR A 353 25.06 -5.15 4.06
C TYR A 353 25.17 -5.78 2.65
N PHE A 354 26.20 -5.37 1.91
CA PHE A 354 26.85 -6.13 0.83
C PHE A 354 26.22 -6.21 -0.59
N SER A 355 27.01 -5.69 -1.56
CA SER A 355 27.19 -6.00 -2.99
C SER A 355 25.99 -6.24 -3.96
N GLN A 356 26.10 -5.56 -5.11
CA GLN A 356 25.50 -5.68 -6.45
C GLN A 356 24.80 -7.00 -6.88
N LEU A 357 25.13 -8.16 -6.30
CA LEU A 357 24.58 -9.47 -6.68
C LEU A 357 23.09 -9.61 -6.31
N GLY A 358 22.68 -9.07 -5.16
CA GLY A 358 21.28 -9.09 -4.72
C GLY A 358 20.35 -8.20 -5.56
N LEU A 359 20.88 -7.07 -6.07
CA LEU A 359 20.10 -6.10 -6.85
C LEU A 359 19.76 -6.59 -8.26
N LYS A 360 20.67 -7.30 -8.93
CA LYS A 360 20.41 -7.91 -10.24
C LYS A 360 19.37 -9.04 -10.14
N HIS A 361 19.38 -9.80 -9.04
CA HIS A 361 18.37 -10.82 -8.76
C HIS A 361 17.00 -10.20 -8.42
N LEU A 362 16.99 -9.06 -7.71
CA LEU A 362 15.77 -8.30 -7.40
C LEU A 362 15.13 -7.67 -8.64
N TRP A 363 15.93 -7.02 -9.50
CA TRP A 363 15.46 -6.48 -10.78
C TRP A 363 14.98 -7.59 -11.71
N ARG A 364 15.67 -8.74 -11.73
CA ARG A 364 15.18 -9.92 -12.45
C ARG A 364 13.88 -10.46 -11.86
N MET A 365 13.67 -10.53 -10.54
CA MET A 365 12.37 -10.93 -9.98
C MET A 365 11.25 -9.95 -10.33
N ILE A 366 11.52 -8.64 -10.26
CA ILE A 366 10.54 -7.61 -10.61
C ILE A 366 10.19 -7.69 -12.10
N VAL A 367 11.17 -7.85 -12.99
CA VAL A 367 10.97 -7.94 -14.44
C VAL A 367 10.38 -9.29 -14.88
N LEU A 368 10.75 -10.41 -14.25
CA LEU A 368 10.24 -11.74 -14.58
C LEU A 368 8.78 -11.91 -14.17
N VAL A 369 8.33 -11.18 -13.14
CA VAL A 369 6.94 -11.15 -12.68
C VAL A 369 6.09 -10.15 -13.47
N LEU A 370 6.69 -9.11 -14.06
CA LEU A 370 6.00 -8.17 -14.96
C LEU A 370 5.64 -8.77 -16.34
N PHE A 371 6.16 -9.96 -16.67
CA PHE A 371 5.98 -10.63 -17.96
C PHE A 371 5.31 -12.02 -17.88
N PHE A 372 4.67 -12.36 -16.77
CA PHE A 372 3.79 -13.53 -16.65
C PHE A 372 2.37 -13.15 -16.27
#